data_AF-A0A660M6V7-F1
#
_entry.id   AF-A0A660M6V7-F1
#
_cell.length_a   1.000
_cell.length_b   1.000
_cell.length_c   1.000
_cell.angle_alpha   90.00
_cell.angle_beta   90.00
_cell.angle_gamma   90.00
#
_symmetry.space_group_name_H-M   'P 1'
#
loop_
_entity.id
_entity.type
_entity.pdbx_description
1 polymer ?
#
loop_
_entity_poly.entity_id
_entity_poly.type
_entity_poly.pdbx_seq_one_letter_code
_entity_poly.pdbx_strand_id
1 'polypeptide(L)'
;MEQETQIQNEKIQLIQTVISNALQVIDQPREREIINRRFGLGEQKETLEQIGERLDITRERVRQLEKAALIRLKIAAEKGNIEHLAEIEKTIIRNLAEVGRISKTKNLVEKTIESESSDQQIFNFLFIAEISSKLVLVQENDKYNSAIANAEYGDERKIKKSIDEIVNIIKKNKSPVTLEQLDEQLSYEHPSQISAIASVSKLLATLNGLWGLEKWPAVNPKNIRDKIFVILESQKKPMHFSEIAEEIRKSDFSRKAVTTQAIHNELIKDKRFVLIGRGI
;
A
#
# COMPACT_ATOMS: atom_id res chain seq x y z
N MET A 1 -15.77 21.34 -7.90
CA MET A 1 -14.46 21.94 -7.59
C MET A 1 -14.45 22.67 -6.25
N GLU A 2 -15.06 23.86 -6.07
CA GLU A 2 -14.98 24.55 -4.76
C GLU A 2 -15.60 23.76 -3.59
N GLN A 3 -16.74 23.10 -3.79
CA GLN A 3 -17.38 22.25 -2.77
C GLN A 3 -16.58 20.98 -2.46
N GLU A 4 -15.93 20.39 -3.46
CA GLU A 4 -15.10 19.18 -3.27
C GLU A 4 -13.85 19.52 -2.47
N THR A 5 -13.14 20.60 -2.84
CA THR A 5 -11.98 21.10 -2.09
C THR A 5 -12.34 21.46 -0.64
N GLN A 6 -13.53 22.02 -0.42
CA GLN A 6 -14.03 22.33 0.92
C GLN A 6 -14.21 21.06 1.77
N ILE A 7 -14.85 20.02 1.24
CA ILE A 7 -15.04 18.74 1.93
C ILE A 7 -13.70 18.05 2.22
N GLN A 8 -12.74 18.11 1.29
CA GLN A 8 -11.39 17.58 1.49
C GLN A 8 -10.69 18.26 2.67
N ASN A 9 -10.76 19.59 2.72
CA ASN A 9 -10.17 20.38 3.79
C ASN A 9 -10.82 20.08 5.16
N GLU A 10 -12.14 19.92 5.20
CA GLU A 10 -12.87 19.55 6.43
C GLU A 10 -12.42 18.18 6.95
N LYS A 11 -12.28 17.18 6.08
CA LYS A 11 -11.75 15.86 6.46
C LYS A 11 -10.33 15.95 7.03
N ILE A 12 -9.45 16.73 6.39
CA ILE A 12 -8.06 16.94 6.85
C ILE A 12 -8.04 17.62 8.22
N GLN A 13 -8.85 18.66 8.41
CA GLN A 13 -8.96 19.38 9.69
C GLN A 13 -9.48 18.45 10.80
N LEU A 14 -10.51 17.64 10.52
CA LEU A 14 -11.03 16.68 11.49
C LEU A 14 -9.94 15.69 11.95
N ILE A 15 -9.14 15.17 11.01
CA ILE A 15 -8.00 14.30 11.34
C ILE A 15 -6.99 15.04 12.22
N GLN A 16 -6.63 16.27 11.89
CA GLN A 16 -5.70 17.07 12.71
C GLN A 16 -6.23 17.31 14.13
N THR A 17 -7.53 17.57 14.27
CA THR A 17 -8.20 17.69 15.57
C THR A 17 -8.09 16.41 16.39
N VAL A 18 -8.33 15.24 15.77
CA VAL A 18 -8.15 13.93 16.45
C VAL A 18 -6.71 13.74 16.93
N ILE A 19 -5.72 14.09 16.11
CA ILE A 19 -4.30 14.03 16.50
C ILE A 19 -4.02 14.93 17.70
N SER A 20 -4.49 16.19 17.66
CA SER A 20 -4.31 17.14 18.75
C SER A 20 -4.94 16.63 20.05
N ASN A 21 -6.18 16.14 19.99
CA ASN A 21 -6.91 15.59 21.13
C ASN A 21 -6.21 14.35 21.70
N ALA A 22 -5.70 13.46 20.85
CA ALA A 22 -4.90 12.32 21.29
C ALA A 22 -3.64 12.76 22.03
N LEU A 23 -2.90 13.76 21.52
CA LEU A 23 -1.69 14.27 22.17
C LEU A 23 -1.98 14.95 23.52
N GLN A 24 -3.15 15.56 23.70
CA GLN A 24 -3.57 16.17 24.95
C GLN A 24 -3.78 15.15 26.08
N VAL A 25 -4.14 13.91 25.76
CA VAL A 25 -4.24 12.80 26.74
C VAL A 25 -2.90 12.51 27.42
N ILE A 26 -1.78 12.82 26.76
CA ILE A 26 -0.45 12.64 27.34
C ILE A 26 -0.15 13.84 28.24
N ASP A 27 -0.29 13.66 29.56
CA ASP A 27 -0.03 14.73 30.54
C ASP A 27 1.43 15.22 30.54
N GLN A 28 2.37 14.31 30.26
CA GLN A 28 3.80 14.61 30.33
C GLN A 28 4.29 15.28 29.03
N PRO A 29 4.79 16.53 29.07
CA PRO A 29 5.24 17.24 27.87
C PRO A 29 6.35 16.52 27.12
N ARG A 30 7.29 15.90 27.85
CA ARG A 30 8.39 15.11 27.26
C ARG A 30 7.90 13.90 26.48
N GLU A 31 6.92 13.17 27.01
CA GLU A 31 6.35 12.02 26.30
C GLU A 31 5.56 12.46 25.08
N ARG A 32 4.83 13.57 25.19
CA ARG A 32 4.10 14.16 24.06
C ARG A 32 5.05 14.55 22.94
N GLU A 33 6.18 15.19 23.27
CA GLU A 33 7.20 15.56 22.28
C GLU A 33 7.81 14.32 21.61
N ILE A 34 8.13 13.28 22.39
CA ILE A 34 8.64 12.00 21.84
C ILE A 34 7.65 11.42 20.83
N ILE A 35 6.36 11.35 21.17
CA ILE A 35 5.32 10.84 20.26
C ILE A 35 5.18 11.72 19.01
N ASN A 36 5.15 13.05 19.18
CA ASN A 36 5.00 13.99 18.08
C ASN A 36 6.12 13.79 17.03
N ARG A 37 7.37 13.72 17.50
CA ARG A 37 8.57 13.51 16.66
C ARG A 37 8.64 12.11 16.07
N ARG A 38 8.30 11.09 16.87
CA ARG A 38 8.41 9.68 16.47
C ARG A 38 7.42 9.30 15.36
N PHE A 39 6.23 9.88 15.41
CA PHE A 39 5.18 9.64 14.43
C PHE A 39 5.16 10.70 13.32
N GLY A 40 5.96 11.77 13.41
CA GLY A 40 5.99 12.83 12.40
C GLY A 40 4.68 13.61 12.38
N LEU A 41 4.15 13.96 13.54
CA LEU A 41 2.88 14.66 13.71
C LEU A 41 3.16 16.19 13.71
N GLY A 42 2.96 16.84 12.57
CA GLY A 42 3.25 18.27 12.39
C GLY A 42 4.73 18.62 12.15
N GLU A 43 5.64 17.65 12.25
CA GLU A 43 7.07 17.77 11.92
C GLU A 43 7.55 16.52 11.15
N GLN A 44 8.82 16.52 10.72
CA GLN A 44 9.42 15.32 10.14
C GLN A 44 9.55 14.20 11.16
N LYS A 45 9.40 12.96 10.67
CA LYS A 45 9.56 11.75 11.47
C LYS A 45 11.02 11.55 11.89
N GLU A 46 11.26 11.32 13.18
CA GLU A 46 12.58 11.09 13.75
C GLU A 46 12.76 9.65 14.28
N THR A 47 14.00 9.18 14.27
CA THR A 47 14.41 7.91 14.87
C THR A 47 14.54 8.03 16.39
N LEU A 48 14.50 6.90 17.10
CA LEU A 48 14.71 6.88 18.55
C LEU A 48 16.08 7.42 18.97
N GLU A 49 17.08 7.28 18.10
CA GLU A 49 18.44 7.78 18.31
C GLU A 49 18.47 9.31 18.19
N GLN A 50 17.91 9.86 17.11
CA GLN A 50 17.80 11.31 16.91
C GLN A 50 17.00 12.00 18.04
N ILE A 51 15.89 11.39 18.47
CA ILE A 51 15.08 11.91 19.59
C ILE A 51 15.88 11.85 20.89
N GLY A 52 16.64 10.77 21.11
CA GLY A 52 17.47 10.60 22.30
C GLY A 52 18.58 11.64 22.41
N GLU A 53 19.31 11.88 21.32
CA GLU A 53 20.33 12.92 21.23
C GLU A 53 19.76 14.32 21.52
N ARG A 54 18.58 14.62 20.98
CA ARG A 54 17.93 15.92 21.15
C ARG A 54 17.45 16.18 22.57
N LEU A 55 16.94 15.13 23.24
CA LEU A 55 16.38 15.21 24.59
C LEU A 55 17.38 14.85 25.69
N ASP A 56 18.65 14.63 25.33
CA ASP A 56 19.73 14.21 26.23
C ASP A 56 19.38 12.96 27.05
N ILE A 57 18.82 11.95 26.37
CA ILE A 57 18.44 10.67 26.96
C ILE A 57 18.85 9.51 26.05
N THR A 58 19.04 8.33 26.65
CA THR A 58 19.39 7.14 25.86
C THR A 58 18.25 6.71 24.94
N ARG A 59 18.58 6.13 23.80
CA ARG A 59 17.63 5.50 22.87
C ARG A 59 16.64 4.56 23.58
N GLU A 60 17.13 3.77 24.54
CA GLU A 60 16.31 2.85 25.32
C GLU A 60 15.32 3.60 26.21
N ARG A 61 15.72 4.73 26.79
CA ARG A 61 14.81 5.58 27.56
C ARG A 61 13.70 6.17 26.68
N VAL A 62 14.03 6.64 25.48
CA VAL A 62 13.02 7.10 24.49
C VAL A 62 12.02 5.99 24.19
N ARG A 63 12.49 4.78 23.90
CA ARG A 63 11.63 3.60 23.61
C ARG A 63 10.68 3.27 24.76
N GLN A 64 11.15 3.36 26.01
CA GLN A 64 10.32 3.12 27.19
C GLN A 64 9.22 4.17 27.33
N LEU A 65 9.56 5.45 27.15
CA LEU A 65 8.60 6.56 27.20
C LEU A 65 7.58 6.48 26.06
N GLU A 66 8.02 6.19 24.83
CA GLU A 66 7.15 5.93 23.66
C GLU A 66 6.15 4.80 23.98
N LYS A 67 6.63 3.66 24.49
CA LYS A 67 5.77 2.52 24.82
C LYS A 67 4.75 2.87 25.92
N ALA A 68 5.17 3.59 26.96
CA ALA A 68 4.28 4.01 28.04
C ALA A 68 3.19 4.98 27.55
N ALA A 69 3.56 5.96 26.73
CA ALA A 69 2.63 6.89 26.10
C ALA A 69 1.62 6.17 25.20
N LEU A 70 2.10 5.26 24.33
CA LEU A 70 1.23 4.50 23.42
C LEU A 70 0.22 3.62 24.16
N ILE A 71 0.61 3.00 25.27
CA ILE A 71 -0.33 2.22 26.10
C ILE A 71 -1.43 3.14 26.67
N ARG A 72 -1.08 4.34 27.15
CA ARG A 72 -2.07 5.31 27.64
C ARG A 72 -3.01 5.79 26.55
N LEU A 73 -2.48 6.07 25.35
CA LEU A 73 -3.27 6.45 24.19
C LEU A 73 -4.25 5.36 23.77
N LYS A 74 -3.82 4.10 23.72
CA LYS A 74 -4.69 2.95 23.41
C LYS A 74 -5.84 2.82 24.42
N ILE A 75 -5.53 2.92 25.72
CA ILE A 75 -6.56 2.87 26.77
C ILE A 75 -7.54 4.05 26.64
N ALA A 76 -7.06 5.24 26.32
CA ALA A 76 -7.90 6.41 26.12
C ALA A 76 -8.78 6.30 24.87
N ALA A 77 -8.24 5.77 23.78
CA ALA A 77 -8.97 5.46 22.56
C ALA A 77 -10.11 4.47 22.84
N GLU A 78 -9.82 3.37 23.54
CA GLU A 78 -10.83 2.35 23.91
C GLU A 78 -11.93 2.90 24.82
N LYS A 79 -11.58 3.82 25.73
CA LYS A 79 -12.55 4.48 26.62
C LYS A 79 -13.34 5.59 25.93
N GLY A 80 -13.01 5.96 24.69
CA GLY A 80 -13.67 7.05 23.97
C GLY A 80 -13.27 8.44 24.46
N ASN A 81 -12.10 8.58 25.11
CA ASN A 81 -11.60 9.86 25.63
C ASN A 81 -10.93 10.73 24.55
N ILE A 82 -10.78 10.21 23.33
CA ILE A 82 -10.24 10.96 22.19
C ILE A 82 -11.42 11.34 21.30
N GLU A 83 -11.85 12.59 21.41
CA GLU A 83 -12.97 13.11 20.62
C GLU A 83 -12.73 12.95 19.12
N HIS A 84 -13.81 12.67 18.38
CA HIS A 84 -13.84 12.41 16.93
C HIS A 84 -13.06 11.18 16.44
N LEU A 85 -12.32 10.46 17.29
CA LEU A 85 -11.59 9.25 16.87
C LEU A 85 -12.54 8.19 16.31
N ALA A 86 -13.66 7.93 16.98
CA ALA A 86 -14.64 6.94 16.53
C ALA A 86 -15.27 7.27 15.16
N GLU A 87 -15.41 8.55 14.84
CA GLU A 87 -15.91 9.03 13.55
C GLU A 87 -14.92 8.73 12.41
N ILE A 88 -13.64 9.00 12.66
CA ILE A 88 -12.56 8.67 11.73
C ILE A 88 -12.39 7.16 11.58
N GLU A 89 -12.40 6.40 12.68
CA GLU A 89 -12.35 4.94 12.64
C GLU A 89 -13.48 4.37 11.77
N LYS A 90 -14.71 4.85 11.96
CA LYS A 90 -15.87 4.41 11.16
C LYS A 90 -15.68 4.72 9.68
N THR A 91 -15.15 5.90 9.36
CA THR A 91 -14.85 6.30 7.98
C THR A 91 -13.78 5.40 7.35
N ILE A 92 -12.69 5.13 8.09
CA ILE A 92 -11.61 4.24 7.67
C ILE A 92 -12.14 2.81 7.44
N ILE A 93 -12.90 2.27 8.39
CA ILE A 93 -13.47 0.92 8.31
C ILE A 93 -14.41 0.78 7.10
N ARG A 94 -15.25 1.79 6.84
CA ARG A 94 -16.11 1.81 5.64
C ARG A 94 -15.27 1.76 4.36
N ASN A 95 -14.25 2.62 4.26
CA ASN A 95 -13.37 2.65 3.10
C ASN A 95 -12.60 1.33 2.92
N LEU A 96 -12.19 0.70 4.03
CA LEU A 96 -11.58 -0.63 4.03
C LEU A 96 -12.55 -1.71 3.54
N ALA A 97 -13.81 -1.69 3.98
CA ALA A 97 -14.82 -2.67 3.56
C ALA A 97 -15.00 -2.67 2.03
N GLU A 98 -14.98 -1.49 1.40
CA GLU A 98 -15.10 -1.35 -0.06
C GLU A 98 -13.89 -1.88 -0.84
N VAL A 99 -12.69 -1.89 -0.24
CA VAL A 99 -11.44 -2.27 -0.92
C VAL A 99 -10.93 -3.66 -0.54
N GLY A 100 -11.69 -4.45 0.21
CA GLY A 100 -11.29 -5.81 0.61
C GLY A 100 -10.66 -5.92 2.01
N ARG A 101 -10.99 -4.98 2.91
CA ARG A 101 -10.71 -4.97 4.37
C ARG A 101 -9.26 -4.72 4.78
N ILE A 102 -8.36 -4.61 3.82
CA ILE A 102 -6.97 -4.17 4.00
C ILE A 102 -6.58 -3.27 2.84
N SER A 103 -5.74 -2.27 3.09
CA SER A 103 -5.21 -1.42 2.02
C SER A 103 -3.84 -0.87 2.40
N LYS A 104 -3.01 -0.60 1.39
CA LYS A 104 -1.79 0.18 1.60
C LYS A 104 -2.16 1.52 2.25
N THR A 105 -1.38 1.96 3.22
CA THR A 105 -1.68 3.21 3.95
C THR A 105 -1.84 4.38 3.00
N LYS A 106 -0.94 4.50 2.01
CA LYS A 106 -1.01 5.53 0.96
C LYS A 106 -2.36 5.53 0.23
N ASN A 107 -2.76 4.40 -0.33
CA ASN A 107 -4.01 4.26 -1.09
C ASN A 107 -5.24 4.52 -0.21
N LEU A 108 -5.19 4.13 1.06
CA LEU A 108 -6.28 4.38 2.01
C LEU A 108 -6.44 5.87 2.34
N VAL A 109 -5.32 6.59 2.50
CA VAL A 109 -5.31 8.05 2.68
C VAL A 109 -5.93 8.72 1.45
N GLU A 110 -5.45 8.37 0.25
CA GLU A 110 -5.94 8.93 -1.01
C GLU A 110 -7.43 8.67 -1.21
N LYS A 111 -7.90 7.46 -0.88
CA LYS A 111 -9.33 7.13 -0.93
C LYS A 111 -10.16 7.88 0.11
N THR A 112 -9.62 8.11 1.31
CA THR A 112 -10.37 8.76 2.39
C THR A 112 -10.48 10.26 2.17
N ILE A 113 -9.38 10.88 1.75
CA ILE A 113 -9.29 12.32 1.52
C ILE A 113 -9.79 12.68 0.12
N GLU A 114 -9.71 11.77 -0.86
CA GLU A 114 -10.04 12.00 -2.27
C GLU A 114 -9.06 12.97 -2.96
N SER A 115 -7.81 13.00 -2.49
CA SER A 115 -6.70 13.77 -3.07
C SER A 115 -5.39 12.98 -3.03
N GLU A 116 -4.35 13.47 -3.71
CA GLU A 116 -3.01 12.90 -3.54
C GLU A 116 -2.59 13.00 -2.07
N SER A 117 -1.97 11.92 -1.59
CA SER A 117 -1.53 11.82 -0.21
C SER A 117 -0.24 12.58 0.03
N SER A 118 -0.20 13.40 1.09
CA SER A 118 1.04 13.95 1.64
C SER A 118 1.63 13.04 2.71
N ASP A 119 2.93 13.14 2.94
CA ASP A 119 3.62 12.38 4.00
C ASP A 119 2.98 12.62 5.38
N GLN A 120 2.56 13.86 5.65
CA GLN A 120 1.89 14.22 6.90
C GLN A 120 0.56 13.49 7.07
N GLN A 121 -0.24 13.38 6.01
CA GLN A 121 -1.50 12.65 6.06
C GLN A 121 -1.28 11.15 6.27
N ILE A 122 -0.25 10.58 5.63
CA ILE A 122 0.15 9.18 5.84
C ILE A 122 0.54 8.97 7.31
N PHE A 123 1.39 9.83 7.87
CA PHE A 123 1.80 9.77 9.28
C PHE A 123 0.64 9.86 10.26
N ASN A 124 -0.33 10.75 10.00
CA ASN A 124 -1.53 10.85 10.83
C ASN A 124 -2.34 9.53 10.82
N PHE A 125 -2.52 8.91 9.65
CA PHE A 125 -3.21 7.61 9.54
C PHE A 125 -2.45 6.48 10.22
N LEU A 126 -1.11 6.45 10.11
CA LEU A 126 -0.29 5.48 10.82
C LEU A 126 -0.45 5.61 12.34
N PHE A 127 -0.44 6.83 12.86
CA PHE A 127 -0.66 7.08 14.27
C PHE A 127 -2.06 6.67 14.73
N ILE A 128 -3.11 7.03 13.99
CA ILE A 128 -4.49 6.62 14.27
C ILE A 128 -4.61 5.09 14.28
N ALA A 129 -4.02 4.40 13.30
CA ALA A 129 -4.02 2.94 13.25
C ALA A 129 -3.20 2.31 14.38
N GLU A 130 -2.14 2.97 14.85
CA GLU A 130 -1.36 2.48 15.98
C GLU A 130 -2.11 2.60 17.31
N ILE A 131 -2.94 3.63 17.51
CA ILE A 131 -3.67 3.84 18.78
C ILE A 131 -5.06 3.18 18.80
N SER A 132 -5.63 2.87 17.64
CA SER A 132 -6.96 2.26 17.52
C SER A 132 -6.91 0.75 17.78
N SER A 133 -7.88 0.23 18.53
CA SER A 133 -8.08 -1.22 18.70
C SER A 133 -8.91 -1.86 17.58
N LYS A 134 -9.53 -1.04 16.71
CA LYS A 134 -10.36 -1.49 15.57
C LYS A 134 -9.57 -1.61 14.28
N LEU A 135 -8.34 -1.08 14.26
CA LEU A 135 -7.45 -1.09 13.11
C LEU A 135 -6.21 -1.90 13.44
N VAL A 136 -5.62 -2.50 12.40
CA VAL A 136 -4.35 -3.20 12.50
C VAL A 136 -3.38 -2.56 11.54
N LEU A 137 -2.27 -2.07 12.08
CA LEU A 137 -1.16 -1.53 11.31
C LEU A 137 -0.18 -2.66 10.96
N VAL A 138 0.02 -2.88 9.66
CA VAL A 138 1.12 -3.69 9.12
C VAL A 138 2.29 -2.77 8.86
N GLN A 139 3.32 -2.89 9.67
CA GLN A 139 4.53 -2.07 9.55
C GLN A 139 5.28 -2.38 8.25
N GLU A 140 5.79 -1.34 7.61
CA GLU A 140 6.61 -1.48 6.41
C GLU A 140 7.93 -2.19 6.71
N ASN A 141 8.31 -3.12 5.84
CA ASN A 141 9.61 -3.78 5.85
C ASN A 141 10.00 -4.24 4.43
N ASP A 142 11.00 -5.11 4.30
CA ASP A 142 11.46 -5.60 2.99
C ASP A 142 10.41 -6.44 2.24
N LYS A 143 9.46 -7.05 2.97
CA LYS A 143 8.44 -7.95 2.39
C LYS A 143 7.10 -7.27 2.20
N TYR A 144 6.72 -6.33 3.07
CA TYR A 144 5.39 -5.74 3.12
C TYR A 144 5.47 -4.22 3.00
N ASN A 145 4.54 -3.65 2.24
CA ASN A 145 4.27 -2.21 2.28
C ASN A 145 3.55 -1.86 3.58
N SER A 146 3.63 -0.61 4.01
CA SER A 146 2.77 -0.12 5.09
C SER A 146 1.31 -0.28 4.70
N ALA A 147 0.52 -0.93 5.55
CA ALA A 147 -0.90 -1.18 5.29
C ALA A 147 -1.73 -1.09 6.57
N ILE A 148 -3.00 -0.73 6.42
CA ILE A 148 -3.98 -0.71 7.50
C ILE A 148 -5.08 -1.71 7.14
N ALA A 149 -5.46 -2.53 8.11
CA ALA A 149 -6.53 -3.52 8.00
C ALA A 149 -7.58 -3.33 9.08
N ASN A 150 -8.78 -3.85 8.86
CA ASN A 150 -9.80 -3.95 9.89
C ASN A 150 -9.44 -5.08 10.87
N ALA A 151 -9.36 -4.76 12.17
CA ALA A 151 -8.99 -5.69 13.24
C ALA A 151 -9.99 -6.85 13.41
N GLU A 152 -11.24 -6.70 12.98
CA GLU A 152 -12.24 -7.77 13.01
C GLU A 152 -11.81 -9.02 12.22
N TYR A 153 -10.93 -8.86 11.22
CA TYR A 153 -10.53 -9.94 10.31
C TYR A 153 -9.16 -10.55 10.65
N GLY A 154 -8.52 -10.10 11.73
CA GLY A 154 -7.28 -10.70 12.23
C GLY A 154 -6.29 -9.69 12.78
N ASP A 155 -5.31 -10.20 13.52
CA ASP A 155 -4.17 -9.42 14.00
C ASP A 155 -3.07 -9.33 12.92
N GLU A 156 -2.03 -8.54 13.20
CA GLU A 156 -0.91 -8.35 12.28
C GLU A 156 -0.26 -9.68 11.88
N ARG A 157 -0.20 -10.66 12.80
CA ARG A 157 0.40 -11.98 12.56
C ARG A 157 -0.44 -12.79 11.57
N LYS A 158 -1.75 -12.84 11.76
CA LYS A 158 -2.69 -13.52 10.84
C LYS A 158 -2.64 -12.89 9.47
N ILE A 159 -2.67 -11.56 9.38
CA ILE A 159 -2.59 -10.83 8.10
C ILE A 159 -1.28 -11.16 7.38
N LYS A 160 -0.13 -11.09 8.06
CA LYS A 160 1.17 -11.45 7.47
C LYS A 160 1.19 -12.90 6.98
N LYS A 161 0.61 -13.83 7.74
CA LYS A 161 0.49 -15.24 7.34
C LYS A 161 -0.35 -15.39 6.06
N SER A 162 -1.49 -14.71 5.96
CA SER A 162 -2.33 -14.69 4.75
C SER A 162 -1.58 -14.14 3.54
N ILE A 163 -0.80 -13.06 3.71
CA ILE A 163 0.04 -12.51 2.63
C ILE A 163 1.07 -13.55 2.17
N ASP A 164 1.78 -14.17 3.12
CA ASP A 164 2.81 -15.16 2.82
C ASP A 164 2.24 -16.42 2.15
N GLU A 165 1.03 -16.84 2.51
CA GLU A 165 0.30 -17.95 1.88
C GLU A 165 0.01 -17.68 0.41
N ILE A 166 -0.53 -16.50 0.08
CA ILE A 166 -0.76 -16.09 -1.33
C ILE A 166 0.56 -16.09 -2.11
N VAL A 167 1.63 -15.53 -1.51
CA VAL A 167 2.97 -15.54 -2.13
C VAL A 167 3.44 -16.96 -2.42
N ASN A 168 3.21 -17.90 -1.50
CA ASN A 168 3.65 -19.29 -1.64
C ASN A 168 2.83 -20.05 -2.70
N ILE A 169 1.52 -19.82 -2.79
CA ILE A 169 0.67 -20.37 -3.85
C ILE A 169 1.18 -19.94 -5.23
N ILE A 170 1.41 -18.64 -5.42
CA ILE A 170 1.94 -18.10 -6.69
C ILE A 170 3.32 -18.71 -7.00
N LYS A 171 4.22 -18.81 -6.01
CA LYS A 171 5.52 -19.46 -6.20
C LYS A 171 5.41 -20.92 -6.63
N LYS A 172 4.45 -21.66 -6.07
CA LYS A 172 4.24 -23.09 -6.37
C LYS A 172 3.68 -23.30 -7.78
N ASN A 173 2.80 -22.42 -8.25
CA ASN A 173 2.22 -22.50 -9.59
C ASN A 173 3.24 -22.17 -10.70
N LYS A 174 4.31 -21.43 -10.39
CA LYS A 174 5.42 -21.06 -11.31
C LYS A 174 5.00 -20.23 -12.53
N SER A 175 3.72 -19.89 -12.66
CA SER A 175 3.16 -19.00 -13.68
C SER A 175 2.22 -17.98 -13.01
N PRO A 176 1.96 -16.82 -13.65
CA PRO A 176 0.93 -15.90 -13.17
C PRO A 176 -0.42 -16.59 -13.05
N VAL A 177 -1.21 -16.17 -12.06
CA VAL A 177 -2.52 -16.74 -11.73
C VAL A 177 -3.59 -15.66 -11.76
N THR A 178 -4.82 -16.02 -12.08
CA THR A 178 -5.95 -15.09 -11.97
C THR A 178 -6.47 -15.04 -10.53
N LEU A 179 -7.33 -14.07 -10.24
CA LEU A 179 -7.99 -14.00 -8.93
C LEU A 179 -8.90 -15.20 -8.67
N GLU A 180 -9.59 -15.71 -9.69
CA GLU A 180 -10.46 -16.86 -9.58
C GLU A 180 -9.67 -18.12 -9.19
N GLN A 181 -8.49 -18.31 -9.80
CA GLN A 181 -7.60 -19.43 -9.45
C GLN A 181 -7.04 -19.32 -8.03
N LEU A 182 -6.84 -18.11 -7.53
CA LEU A 182 -6.44 -17.89 -6.13
C LEU A 182 -7.61 -18.18 -5.18
N ASP A 183 -8.83 -17.76 -5.55
CA ASP A 183 -10.06 -17.98 -4.77
C ASP A 183 -10.42 -19.47 -4.66
N GLU A 184 -10.22 -20.25 -5.71
CA GLU A 184 -10.40 -21.72 -5.66
C GLU A 184 -9.48 -22.41 -4.64
N GLN A 185 -8.31 -21.82 -4.36
CA GLN A 185 -7.34 -22.35 -3.39
C GLN A 185 -7.45 -21.71 -2.01
N LEU A 186 -8.21 -20.61 -1.89
CA LEU A 186 -8.29 -19.78 -0.71
C LEU A 186 -9.75 -19.47 -0.39
N SER A 187 -10.25 -19.97 0.74
CA SER A 187 -11.64 -19.75 1.16
C SER A 187 -11.85 -18.35 1.78
N TYR A 188 -11.67 -17.28 1.01
CA TYR A 188 -12.06 -15.93 1.42
C TYR A 188 -13.52 -15.63 1.07
N GLU A 189 -14.13 -14.66 1.76
CA GLU A 189 -15.54 -14.31 1.52
C GLU A 189 -15.77 -13.58 0.19
N HIS A 190 -14.74 -12.91 -0.35
CA HIS A 190 -14.87 -12.15 -1.60
C HIS A 190 -13.52 -12.02 -2.33
N PRO A 191 -13.47 -12.12 -3.67
CA PRO A 191 -12.22 -12.01 -4.45
C PRO A 191 -11.45 -10.70 -4.26
N SER A 192 -12.14 -9.59 -3.96
CA SER A 192 -11.48 -8.29 -3.66
C SER A 192 -10.59 -8.35 -2.41
N GLN A 193 -10.86 -9.27 -1.47
CA GLN A 193 -10.02 -9.45 -0.29
C GLN A 193 -8.67 -10.08 -0.66
N ILE A 194 -8.66 -11.02 -1.60
CA ILE A 194 -7.42 -11.65 -2.09
C ILE A 194 -6.54 -10.60 -2.76
N SER A 195 -7.11 -9.80 -3.66
CA SER A 195 -6.37 -8.75 -4.36
C SER A 195 -5.84 -7.70 -3.37
N ALA A 196 -6.63 -7.32 -2.38
CA ALA A 196 -6.26 -6.39 -1.33
C ALA A 196 -5.07 -6.89 -0.51
N ILE A 197 -5.14 -8.12 0.02
CA ILE A 197 -4.07 -8.76 0.80
C ILE A 197 -2.81 -8.91 -0.06
N ALA A 198 -2.95 -9.42 -1.29
CA ALA A 198 -1.84 -9.62 -2.21
C ALA A 198 -1.12 -8.30 -2.54
N SER A 199 -1.88 -7.21 -2.68
CA SER A 199 -1.32 -5.88 -3.00
C SER A 199 -0.35 -5.37 -1.93
N VAL A 200 -0.51 -5.77 -0.67
CA VAL A 200 0.35 -5.35 0.44
C VAL A 200 1.77 -5.91 0.29
N SER A 201 1.92 -7.09 -0.33
CA SER A 201 3.22 -7.71 -0.56
C SER A 201 4.09 -6.91 -1.54
N LYS A 202 5.35 -6.68 -1.18
CA LYS A 202 6.38 -6.14 -2.10
C LYS A 202 6.90 -7.19 -3.08
N LEU A 203 6.62 -8.47 -2.80
CA LEU A 203 7.08 -9.59 -3.63
C LEU A 203 6.13 -9.93 -4.78
N LEU A 204 4.93 -9.35 -4.77
CA LEU A 204 3.90 -9.60 -5.77
C LEU A 204 3.70 -8.37 -6.65
N ALA A 205 3.33 -8.62 -7.89
CA ALA A 205 2.86 -7.62 -8.83
C ALA A 205 1.62 -8.15 -9.55
N THR A 206 0.85 -7.23 -10.11
CA THR A 206 -0.34 -7.56 -10.89
C THR A 206 -0.36 -6.77 -12.18
N LEU A 207 -0.82 -7.43 -13.25
CA LEU A 207 -1.00 -6.83 -14.57
C LEU A 207 -2.14 -7.54 -15.30
N ASN A 208 -3.07 -6.79 -15.89
CA ASN A 208 -4.20 -7.32 -16.64
C ASN A 208 -5.01 -8.39 -15.88
N GLY A 209 -5.18 -8.22 -14.57
CA GLY A 209 -5.91 -9.18 -13.71
C GLY A 209 -5.10 -10.43 -13.32
N LEU A 210 -3.87 -10.59 -13.81
CA LEU A 210 -2.96 -11.65 -13.40
C LEU A 210 -2.11 -11.22 -12.22
N TRP A 211 -1.87 -12.13 -11.28
CA TRP A 211 -1.00 -11.98 -10.14
C TRP A 211 0.23 -12.87 -10.28
N GLY A 212 1.39 -12.32 -9.99
CA GLY A 212 2.66 -13.02 -10.12
C GLY A 212 3.72 -12.42 -9.19
N LEU A 213 4.92 -13.00 -9.23
CA LEU A 213 6.05 -12.41 -8.51
C LEU A 213 6.47 -11.10 -9.17
N GLU A 214 6.89 -10.12 -8.37
CA GLU A 214 7.37 -8.81 -8.85
C GLU A 214 8.50 -8.94 -9.88
N LYS A 215 9.30 -10.01 -9.79
CA LYS A 215 10.40 -10.29 -10.71
C LYS A 215 9.96 -10.89 -12.05
N TRP A 216 8.70 -11.30 -12.19
CA TRP A 216 8.22 -11.98 -13.40
C TRP A 216 7.85 -10.97 -14.49
N PRO A 217 8.43 -11.12 -15.70
CA PRO A 217 8.12 -10.26 -16.85
C PRO A 217 6.63 -10.16 -17.19
N ALA A 218 5.88 -11.25 -17.00
CA ALA A 218 4.47 -11.33 -17.35
C ALA A 218 3.56 -10.40 -16.52
N VAL A 219 3.97 -10.06 -15.29
CA VAL A 219 3.20 -9.17 -14.40
C VAL A 219 3.90 -7.86 -14.07
N ASN A 220 5.19 -7.74 -14.42
CA ASN A 220 5.98 -6.52 -14.21
C ASN A 220 7.03 -6.36 -15.33
N PRO A 221 6.60 -5.97 -16.54
CA PRO A 221 7.49 -5.85 -17.69
C PRO A 221 8.40 -4.62 -17.57
N LYS A 222 9.64 -4.84 -17.11
CA LYS A 222 10.65 -3.78 -16.92
C LYS A 222 11.29 -3.34 -18.23
N ASN A 223 11.64 -4.31 -19.08
CA ASN A 223 12.39 -4.06 -20.31
C ASN A 223 11.47 -4.08 -21.55
N ILE A 224 11.95 -3.50 -22.65
CA ILE A 224 11.19 -3.44 -23.92
C ILE A 224 10.76 -4.85 -24.37
N ARG A 225 11.63 -5.85 -24.27
CA ARG A 225 11.33 -7.25 -24.60
C ARG A 225 10.16 -7.80 -23.79
N ASP A 226 10.13 -7.51 -22.50
CA ASP A 226 9.08 -8.00 -21.61
C ASP A 226 7.74 -7.32 -21.91
N LYS A 227 7.78 -6.03 -22.25
CA LYS A 227 6.61 -5.28 -22.70
C LYS A 227 6.02 -5.86 -23.98
N ILE A 228 6.87 -6.18 -24.96
CA ILE A 228 6.46 -6.83 -26.21
C ILE A 228 5.83 -8.20 -25.90
N PHE A 229 6.47 -8.99 -25.03
CA PHE A 229 5.96 -10.30 -24.63
C PHE A 229 4.55 -10.21 -24.03
N VAL A 230 4.33 -9.30 -23.08
CA VAL A 230 3.02 -9.10 -22.44
C VAL A 230 1.93 -8.72 -23.45
N ILE A 231 2.23 -7.81 -24.39
CA ILE A 231 1.26 -7.39 -25.42
C ILE A 231 0.91 -8.54 -26.37
N LEU A 232 1.91 -9.31 -26.80
CA LEU A 232 1.66 -10.45 -27.69
C LEU A 232 0.91 -11.59 -26.99
N GLU A 233 1.22 -11.85 -25.72
CA GLU A 233 0.55 -12.87 -24.91
C GLU A 233 -0.91 -12.49 -24.61
N SER A 234 -1.20 -11.20 -24.40
CA SER A 234 -2.58 -10.74 -24.18
C SER A 234 -3.44 -10.77 -25.45
N GLN A 235 -2.87 -10.37 -26.59
CA GLN A 235 -3.59 -10.29 -27.86
C GLN A 235 -3.71 -11.65 -28.58
N LYS A 236 -2.83 -12.60 -28.25
CA LYS A 236 -2.78 -13.98 -28.81
C LYS A 236 -2.79 -14.04 -30.34
N LYS A 237 -2.35 -12.98 -31.02
CA LYS A 237 -2.27 -12.89 -32.48
C LYS A 237 -0.93 -12.29 -32.92
N PRO A 238 -0.43 -12.66 -34.11
CA PRO A 238 0.61 -11.92 -34.80
C PRO A 238 0.30 -10.43 -34.89
N MET A 239 1.29 -9.58 -34.67
CA MET A 239 1.16 -8.12 -34.80
C MET A 239 2.38 -7.53 -35.49
N HIS A 240 2.17 -6.46 -36.24
CA HIS A 240 3.28 -5.70 -36.81
C HIS A 240 4.00 -4.90 -35.72
N PHE A 241 5.32 -4.71 -35.82
CA PHE A 241 6.09 -4.02 -34.77
C PHE A 241 5.60 -2.59 -34.48
N SER A 242 5.02 -1.91 -35.49
CA SER A 242 4.38 -0.60 -35.32
C SER A 242 3.12 -0.66 -34.45
N GLU A 243 2.30 -1.70 -34.62
CA GLU A 243 1.09 -1.93 -33.82
C GLU A 243 1.47 -2.28 -32.38
N ILE A 244 2.50 -3.12 -32.20
CA ILE A 244 3.05 -3.44 -30.87
C ILE A 244 3.53 -2.15 -30.18
N ALA A 245 4.19 -1.24 -30.89
CA ALA A 245 4.62 0.04 -30.35
C ALA A 245 3.45 0.95 -29.95
N GLU A 246 2.34 0.87 -30.66
CA GLU A 246 1.13 1.62 -30.33
C GLU A 246 0.41 1.03 -29.10
N GLU A 247 0.25 -0.29 -29.03
CA GLU A 247 -0.36 -0.97 -27.90
C GLU A 247 0.47 -0.80 -26.61
N ILE A 248 1.81 -0.86 -26.71
CA ILE A 248 2.68 -0.53 -25.56
C ILE A 248 2.44 0.91 -25.12
N ARG A 249 2.29 1.87 -26.04
CA ARG A 249 2.04 3.28 -25.69
C ARG A 249 0.68 3.49 -25.02
N LYS A 250 -0.34 2.71 -25.40
CA LYS A 250 -1.67 2.74 -24.79
C LYS A 250 -1.73 2.03 -23.43
N SER A 251 -0.73 1.21 -23.11
CA SER A 251 -0.73 0.39 -21.88
C SER A 251 -0.27 1.13 -20.62
N ASP A 252 -0.86 0.75 -19.49
CA ASP A 252 -0.58 1.35 -18.16
C ASP A 252 0.85 1.11 -17.65
N PHE A 253 1.58 0.15 -18.23
CA PHE A 253 2.95 -0.19 -17.84
C PHE A 253 4.03 0.53 -18.65
N SER A 254 3.65 1.39 -19.60
CA SER A 254 4.60 2.18 -20.40
C SER A 254 4.84 3.59 -19.84
N ARG A 255 5.78 3.71 -18.90
CA ARG A 255 6.21 5.02 -18.35
C ARG A 255 7.12 5.84 -19.28
N LYS A 256 7.69 5.23 -20.34
CA LYS A 256 8.58 5.88 -21.30
C LYS A 256 8.20 5.47 -22.71
N ALA A 257 8.13 6.45 -23.61
CA ALA A 257 7.87 6.21 -25.03
C ALA A 257 8.94 5.27 -25.60
N VAL A 258 8.50 4.08 -26.03
CA VAL A 258 9.36 3.11 -26.71
C VAL A 258 9.33 3.43 -28.21
N THR A 259 10.50 3.56 -28.83
CA THR A 259 10.58 3.80 -30.28
C THR A 259 10.31 2.51 -31.05
N THR A 260 9.67 2.64 -32.22
CA THR A 260 9.42 1.52 -33.14
C THR A 260 10.71 0.80 -33.52
N GLN A 261 11.79 1.55 -33.73
CA GLN A 261 13.11 1.01 -34.04
C GLN A 261 13.71 0.18 -32.90
N ALA A 262 13.50 0.58 -31.64
CA ALA A 262 13.94 -0.21 -30.50
C ALA A 262 13.16 -1.53 -30.41
N ILE A 263 11.84 -1.51 -30.64
CA ILE A 263 11.00 -2.72 -30.67
C ILE A 263 11.47 -3.67 -31.78
N HIS A 264 11.70 -3.16 -32.99
CA HIS A 264 12.21 -3.94 -34.11
C HIS A 264 13.54 -4.63 -33.77
N ASN A 265 14.49 -3.90 -33.17
CA ASN A 265 15.78 -4.46 -32.78
C ASN A 265 15.67 -5.53 -31.69
N GLU A 266 14.77 -5.34 -30.73
CA GLU A 266 14.57 -6.30 -29.63
C GLU A 266 13.80 -7.55 -30.08
N LEU A 267 12.86 -7.42 -31.02
CA LEU A 267 12.15 -8.55 -31.65
C LEU A 267 13.11 -9.50 -32.39
N ILE A 268 14.13 -8.96 -33.05
CA ILE A 268 15.14 -9.76 -33.78
C ILE A 268 16.08 -10.47 -32.81
N LYS A 269 16.42 -9.84 -31.69
CA LYS A 269 17.43 -10.35 -30.73
C LYS A 269 16.89 -11.41 -29.77
N ASP A 270 15.59 -11.38 -29.46
CA ASP A 270 15.00 -12.26 -28.47
C ASP A 270 14.42 -13.53 -29.09
N LYS A 271 14.90 -14.69 -28.63
CA LYS A 271 14.51 -16.02 -29.11
C LYS A 271 13.05 -16.38 -28.82
N ARG A 272 12.36 -15.62 -27.96
CA ARG A 272 10.93 -15.82 -27.66
C ARG A 272 10.02 -15.43 -28.83
N PHE A 273 10.50 -14.62 -29.76
CA PHE A 273 9.70 -14.13 -30.88
C PHE A 273 10.09 -14.83 -32.18
N VAL A 274 9.10 -15.06 -33.04
CA VAL A 274 9.29 -15.65 -34.36
C VAL A 274 8.82 -14.65 -35.40
N LEU A 275 9.69 -14.34 -36.36
CA LEU A 275 9.34 -13.53 -37.53
C LEU A 275 8.54 -14.37 -38.52
N ILE A 276 7.32 -13.94 -38.80
CA ILE A 276 6.33 -14.65 -39.63
C ILE A 276 6.12 -14.03 -41.02
N GLY A 277 6.89 -12.98 -41.37
CA GLY A 277 6.87 -12.36 -42.70
C GLY A 277 7.43 -10.93 -42.71
N ARG A 278 7.66 -10.36 -43.90
CA ARG A 278 7.95 -8.93 -44.11
C ARG A 278 6.64 -8.20 -44.42
N GLY A 279 5.86 -7.90 -43.37
CA GLY A 279 4.59 -7.18 -43.51
C GLY A 279 3.38 -8.12 -43.60
N ILE A 280 2.71 -8.30 -42.46
CA ILE A 280 1.25 -8.37 -42.41
C ILE A 280 0.81 -6.95 -42.06
#